data_AF-A0A838WIT2-F1
#
_entry.id   AF-A0A838WIT2-F1
#
_cell.length_a   1.000
_cell.length_b   1.000
_cell.length_c   1.000
_cell.angle_alpha   90.00
_cell.angle_beta   90.00
_cell.angle_gamma   90.00
#
_symmetry.space_group_name_H-M   'P 1'
#
loop_
_entity.id
_entity.type
_entity.pdbx_description
1 polymer ?
#
loop_
_entity_poly.entity_id
_entity_poly.type
_entity_poly.pdbx_seq_one_letter_code
_entity_poly.pdbx_strand_id
1 'polypeptide(L)'
;MIEKELSPFLKTIRENKEQEIRNFIFNDAPEYRPLLKYAAESLKQIPPGLPSPKLDIELHKLQSKFELEIKEKGKEILTYTVEDFLKYPEYSHKFHQFLERYNDIGKSKLAEYVIHKKVILDIFEKNLKKDDDGKYKLEKDIHEIVFPLRSTSEDVAFERQNLWIIDEKLTYHQYLASDQPLDTLEDLEIDSTERPDLLIFNNPIAFVEGEEQPYSSVVIVEFKRPMRGRYKDNENPITQVYDYIRKIKSGSFVDREGRLVNLPEHIPFYAYIICDLTPKIKGFAEDATYYPTPDLQGYFGYNPRLNTYVEILSFTKLINDAKRRNNVLFKKLNL
;
A
#
# COMPACT_ATOMS: atom_id res chain seq x y z
N MET A 1 -47.72 -16.63 -30.48
CA MET A 1 -48.16 -15.82 -31.63
C MET A 1 -48.22 -14.34 -31.26
N ILE A 2 -48.86 -13.98 -30.14
CA ILE A 2 -48.91 -12.61 -29.57
C ILE A 2 -47.52 -12.02 -29.24
N GLU A 3 -46.59 -12.80 -28.67
CA GLU A 3 -45.21 -12.32 -28.39
C GLU A 3 -44.41 -11.95 -29.65
N LYS A 4 -44.68 -12.60 -30.80
CA LYS A 4 -43.99 -12.29 -32.07
C LYS A 4 -44.51 -10.99 -32.69
N GLU A 5 -45.79 -10.67 -32.51
CA GLU A 5 -46.43 -9.47 -33.04
C GLU A 5 -46.15 -8.21 -32.20
N LEU A 6 -45.97 -8.37 -30.87
CA LEU A 6 -45.64 -7.26 -29.96
C LEU A 6 -44.14 -6.96 -29.87
N SER A 7 -43.29 -7.86 -30.37
CA SER A 7 -41.82 -7.71 -30.32
C SER A 7 -41.30 -6.36 -30.86
N PRO A 8 -41.79 -5.83 -32.01
CA PRO A 8 -41.34 -4.54 -32.52
C PRO A 8 -41.70 -3.38 -31.58
N PHE A 9 -42.92 -3.37 -31.05
CA PHE A 9 -43.42 -2.32 -30.14
C PHE A 9 -42.69 -2.35 -28.79
N LEU A 10 -42.46 -3.54 -28.25
CA LEU A 10 -41.70 -3.72 -27.00
C LEU A 10 -40.24 -3.30 -27.15
N LYS A 11 -39.65 -3.48 -28.34
CA LYS A 11 -38.30 -3.03 -28.65
C LYS A 11 -38.21 -1.50 -28.66
N THR A 12 -39.13 -0.82 -29.34
CA THR A 12 -39.18 0.65 -29.40
C THR A 12 -39.41 1.26 -28.01
N ILE A 13 -40.30 0.68 -27.19
CA ILE A 13 -40.53 1.16 -25.82
C ILE A 13 -39.27 1.02 -24.95
N ARG A 14 -38.51 -0.08 -25.12
CA ARG A 14 -37.24 -0.29 -24.40
C ARG A 14 -36.17 0.70 -24.84
N GLU A 15 -35.99 0.91 -26.14
CA GLU A 15 -35.01 1.85 -26.69
C GLU A 15 -35.31 3.29 -26.23
N ASN A 16 -36.57 3.72 -26.31
CA ASN A 16 -36.98 5.04 -25.83
C ASN A 16 -36.73 5.21 -24.33
N LYS A 17 -37.05 4.20 -23.53
CA LYS A 17 -36.78 4.23 -22.08
C LYS A 17 -35.29 4.33 -21.78
N GLU A 18 -34.45 3.54 -22.43
CA GLU A 18 -33.00 3.59 -22.23
C GLU A 18 -32.45 4.97 -22.59
N GLN A 19 -32.98 5.59 -23.65
CA GLN A 19 -32.61 6.94 -24.04
C GLN A 19 -33.09 8.00 -23.04
N GLU A 20 -34.33 7.90 -22.52
CA GLU A 20 -34.86 8.78 -21.48
C GLU A 20 -34.01 8.75 -20.21
N ILE A 21 -33.69 7.54 -19.72
CA ILE A 21 -32.84 7.35 -18.54
C ILE A 21 -31.44 7.94 -18.79
N ARG A 22 -30.83 7.66 -19.95
CA ARG A 22 -29.52 8.22 -20.30
C ARG A 22 -29.56 9.74 -20.34
N ASN A 23 -30.54 10.33 -21.01
CA ASN A 23 -30.66 11.78 -21.13
C ASN A 23 -30.82 12.43 -19.74
N PHE A 24 -31.66 11.88 -18.87
CA PHE A 24 -31.83 12.37 -17.51
C PHE A 24 -30.52 12.29 -16.70
N ILE A 25 -29.81 11.16 -16.77
CA ILE A 25 -28.52 11.00 -16.09
C ILE A 25 -27.45 11.96 -16.64
N PHE A 26 -27.43 12.22 -17.96
CA PHE A 26 -26.42 13.11 -18.53
C PHE A 26 -26.66 14.58 -18.22
N ASN A 27 -27.92 15.02 -18.21
CA ASN A 27 -28.30 16.43 -18.14
C ASN A 27 -28.72 16.89 -16.74
N ASP A 28 -29.42 16.06 -15.98
CA ASP A 28 -30.08 16.46 -14.74
C ASP A 28 -29.43 15.85 -13.48
N ALA A 29 -28.96 14.59 -13.56
CA ALA A 29 -28.44 13.86 -12.40
C ALA A 29 -27.16 13.04 -12.72
N PRO A 30 -26.01 13.70 -12.97
CA PRO A 30 -24.75 13.06 -13.38
C PRO A 30 -24.15 12.10 -12.35
N GLU A 31 -24.54 12.18 -11.08
CA GLU A 31 -24.16 11.27 -10.00
C GLU A 31 -24.54 9.81 -10.29
N TYR A 32 -25.62 9.56 -11.06
CA TYR A 32 -26.07 8.22 -11.41
C TYR A 32 -25.36 7.61 -12.63
N ARG A 33 -24.41 8.32 -13.26
CA ARG A 33 -23.65 7.82 -14.43
C ARG A 33 -23.07 6.41 -14.27
N PRO A 34 -22.56 5.99 -13.10
CA PRO A 34 -22.09 4.61 -12.92
C PRO A 34 -23.16 3.55 -13.22
N LEU A 35 -24.44 3.82 -12.91
CA LEU A 35 -25.52 2.85 -13.13
C LEU A 35 -25.67 2.43 -14.60
N LEU A 36 -25.37 3.34 -15.54
CA LEU A 36 -25.45 3.07 -16.99
C LEU A 36 -24.55 1.92 -17.45
N LYS A 37 -23.42 1.72 -16.75
CA LYS A 37 -22.46 0.66 -17.07
C LYS A 37 -22.64 -0.56 -16.15
N TYR A 38 -22.90 -0.34 -14.86
CA TYR A 38 -22.75 -1.39 -13.84
C TYR A 38 -24.07 -1.97 -13.34
N ALA A 39 -25.18 -1.27 -13.58
CA ALA A 39 -26.52 -1.71 -13.20
C ALA A 39 -27.45 -1.76 -14.42
N ALA A 40 -26.90 -2.00 -15.63
CA ALA A 40 -27.67 -1.97 -16.88
C ALA A 40 -28.90 -2.90 -16.84
N GLU A 41 -28.77 -4.10 -16.28
CA GLU A 41 -29.90 -5.01 -16.09
C GLU A 41 -30.93 -4.50 -15.08
N SER A 42 -30.50 -3.80 -14.03
CA SER A 42 -31.41 -3.18 -13.05
C SER A 42 -32.08 -1.92 -13.61
N LEU A 43 -31.39 -1.15 -14.44
CA LEU A 43 -31.97 -0.02 -15.18
C LEU A 43 -33.07 -0.49 -16.14
N LYS A 44 -32.91 -1.67 -16.75
CA LYS A 44 -33.96 -2.29 -17.57
C LYS A 44 -35.22 -2.63 -16.78
N GLN A 45 -35.17 -2.70 -15.44
CA GLN A 45 -36.35 -2.95 -14.60
C GLN A 45 -37.13 -1.67 -14.27
N ILE A 46 -36.56 -0.48 -14.50
CA ILE A 46 -37.27 0.78 -14.30
C ILE A 46 -38.49 0.83 -15.25
N PRO A 47 -39.70 1.21 -14.76
CA PRO A 47 -40.86 1.44 -15.60
C PRO A 47 -40.63 2.57 -16.64
N PRO A 48 -41.10 2.42 -17.90
CA PRO A 48 -41.02 3.50 -18.89
C PRO A 48 -41.92 4.69 -18.54
N GLY A 49 -41.57 5.90 -19.01
CA GLY A 49 -42.44 7.08 -18.92
C GLY A 49 -42.62 7.65 -17.51
N LEU A 50 -41.65 7.44 -16.62
CA LEU A 50 -41.68 8.05 -15.27
C LEU A 50 -41.42 9.56 -15.35
N PRO A 51 -42.17 10.39 -14.59
CA PRO A 51 -41.81 11.79 -14.38
C PRO A 51 -40.43 11.92 -13.72
N SER A 52 -39.68 12.98 -14.03
CA SER A 52 -38.30 13.20 -13.54
C SER A 52 -38.12 12.99 -12.02
N PRO A 53 -39.00 13.50 -11.12
CA PRO A 53 -38.87 13.25 -9.68
C PRO A 53 -39.01 11.77 -9.29
N LYS A 54 -39.83 10.99 -10.02
CA LYS A 54 -39.97 9.56 -9.78
C LYS A 54 -38.81 8.77 -10.36
N LEU A 55 -38.28 9.20 -11.52
CA LEU A 55 -37.08 8.60 -12.11
C LEU A 55 -35.86 8.78 -11.20
N ASP A 56 -35.67 9.97 -10.63
CA ASP A 56 -34.63 10.25 -9.64
C ASP A 56 -34.72 9.31 -8.42
N ILE A 57 -35.92 9.14 -7.86
CA ILE A 57 -36.14 8.22 -6.73
C ILE A 57 -35.77 6.77 -7.10
N GLU A 58 -36.13 6.29 -8.29
CA GLU A 58 -35.79 4.93 -8.72
C GLU A 58 -34.28 4.76 -8.95
N LEU A 59 -33.62 5.77 -9.52
CA LEU A 59 -32.16 5.78 -9.67
C LEU A 59 -31.44 5.81 -8.31
N HIS A 60 -31.93 6.60 -7.36
CA HIS A 60 -31.40 6.66 -6.01
C HIS A 60 -31.55 5.31 -5.27
N LYS A 61 -32.69 4.63 -5.41
CA LYS A 61 -32.90 3.29 -4.84
C LYS A 61 -31.92 2.28 -5.44
N LEU A 62 -31.74 2.31 -6.76
CA LEU A 62 -30.79 1.44 -7.45
C LEU A 62 -29.35 1.71 -7.00
N GLN A 63 -28.96 2.98 -6.89
CA GLN A 63 -27.66 3.36 -6.37
C GLN A 63 -27.46 2.91 -4.93
N SER A 64 -28.45 3.13 -4.06
CA SER A 64 -28.40 2.70 -2.65
C SER A 64 -28.29 1.17 -2.52
N LYS A 65 -29.03 0.42 -3.34
CA LYS A 65 -28.95 -1.05 -3.38
C LYS A 65 -27.57 -1.51 -3.85
N PHE A 66 -27.05 -0.89 -4.91
CA PHE A 66 -25.71 -1.16 -5.42
C PHE A 66 -24.63 -0.88 -4.37
N GLU A 67 -24.73 0.24 -3.66
CA GLU A 67 -23.82 0.58 -2.55
C GLU A 67 -23.90 -0.41 -1.39
N LEU A 68 -25.10 -0.90 -1.07
CA LEU A 68 -25.32 -1.90 -0.03
C LEU A 68 -24.71 -3.25 -0.41
N GLU A 69 -24.91 -3.72 -1.65
CA GLU A 69 -24.28 -4.94 -2.16
C GLU A 69 -22.75 -4.87 -2.11
N ILE A 70 -22.17 -3.70 -2.41
CA ILE A 70 -20.73 -3.49 -2.28
C ILE A 70 -20.28 -3.55 -0.82
N LYS A 71 -21.06 -2.95 0.10
CA LYS A 71 -20.75 -2.94 1.53
C LYS A 71 -20.84 -4.34 2.14
N GLU A 72 -21.82 -5.14 1.73
CA GLU A 72 -22.00 -6.52 2.17
C GLU A 72 -20.87 -7.43 1.65
N LYS A 73 -20.52 -7.35 0.36
CA LYS A 73 -19.38 -8.09 -0.20
C LYS A 73 -18.04 -7.63 0.36
N GLY A 74 -17.87 -6.34 0.63
CA GLY A 74 -16.70 -5.81 1.33
C GLY A 74 -16.54 -6.40 2.74
N LYS A 75 -17.65 -6.57 3.47
CA LYS A 75 -17.65 -7.27 4.77
C LYS A 75 -17.34 -8.76 4.62
N GLU A 76 -17.86 -9.42 3.59
CA GLU A 76 -17.56 -10.82 3.29
C GLU A 76 -16.05 -11.04 3.03
N ILE A 77 -15.38 -10.08 2.40
CA ILE A 77 -13.93 -10.13 2.18
C ILE A 77 -13.16 -9.93 3.48
N LEU A 78 -13.60 -8.99 4.31
CA LEU A 78 -13.04 -8.75 5.64
C LEU A 78 -13.30 -9.91 6.61
N THR A 79 -14.23 -10.82 6.29
CA THR A 79 -14.45 -12.06 7.05
C THR A 79 -13.55 -13.23 6.63
N TYR A 80 -12.75 -13.13 5.56
CA TYR A 80 -11.69 -14.11 5.33
C TYR A 80 -10.69 -14.04 6.49
N THR A 81 -10.54 -15.15 7.21
CA THR A 81 -9.74 -15.22 8.42
C THR A 81 -8.25 -15.28 8.10
N VAL A 82 -7.45 -14.92 9.11
CA VAL A 82 -5.97 -14.95 9.09
C VAL A 82 -5.42 -16.37 8.96
N GLU A 83 -6.27 -17.39 9.01
CA GLU A 83 -5.90 -18.81 8.87
C GLU A 83 -5.45 -19.16 7.44
N ASP A 84 -5.82 -18.35 6.43
CA ASP A 84 -5.32 -18.47 5.06
C ASP A 84 -3.87 -17.93 4.88
N PHE A 85 -3.29 -17.29 5.90
CA PHE A 85 -2.00 -16.60 5.83
C PHE A 85 -0.78 -17.54 5.73
N LEU A 86 -0.95 -18.85 5.93
CA LEU A 86 0.09 -19.84 5.60
C LEU A 86 0.34 -19.95 4.08
N LYS A 87 -0.41 -19.21 3.25
CA LYS A 87 -0.33 -19.21 1.79
C LYS A 87 -0.50 -17.81 1.20
N TYR A 88 0.35 -16.87 1.60
CA TYR A 88 0.40 -15.51 1.07
C TYR A 88 0.32 -15.41 -0.49
N PRO A 89 0.91 -16.32 -1.29
CA PRO A 89 0.73 -16.32 -2.76
C PRO A 89 -0.71 -16.61 -3.21
N GLU A 90 -1.42 -17.54 -2.53
CA GLU A 90 -2.79 -17.91 -2.86
C GLU A 90 -3.79 -16.82 -2.48
N TYR A 91 -3.55 -16.10 -1.37
CA TYR A 91 -4.35 -14.94 -0.99
C TYR A 91 -4.22 -13.81 -2.02
N SER A 92 -3.00 -13.47 -2.42
CA SER A 92 -2.80 -12.41 -3.42
C SER A 92 -3.43 -12.77 -4.76
N HIS A 93 -3.45 -14.05 -5.13
CA HIS A 93 -4.14 -14.55 -6.33
C HIS A 93 -5.65 -14.52 -6.18
N LYS A 94 -6.23 -14.95 -5.05
CA LYS A 94 -7.68 -14.87 -4.78
C LYS A 94 -8.17 -13.42 -4.69
N PHE A 95 -7.38 -12.54 -4.08
CA PHE A 95 -7.65 -11.10 -4.01
C PHE A 95 -7.56 -10.47 -5.40
N HIS A 96 -6.57 -10.84 -6.22
CA HIS A 96 -6.51 -10.42 -7.62
C HIS A 96 -7.68 -10.95 -8.45
N GLN A 97 -8.05 -12.23 -8.34
CA GLN A 97 -9.23 -12.79 -9.02
C GLN A 97 -10.54 -12.12 -8.56
N PHE A 98 -10.63 -11.78 -7.27
CA PHE A 98 -11.72 -10.99 -6.75
C PHE A 98 -11.75 -9.59 -7.38
N LEU A 99 -10.60 -8.91 -7.43
CA LEU A 99 -10.47 -7.60 -8.07
C LEU A 99 -10.72 -7.65 -9.58
N GLU A 100 -10.29 -8.69 -10.30
CA GLU A 100 -10.57 -8.88 -11.73
C GLU A 100 -12.07 -9.09 -11.98
N ARG A 101 -12.75 -9.88 -11.15
CA ARG A 101 -14.23 -9.98 -11.17
C ARG A 101 -14.91 -8.66 -10.80
N TYR A 102 -14.23 -7.79 -10.06
CA TYR A 102 -14.74 -6.47 -9.66
C TYR A 102 -14.46 -5.37 -10.71
N ASN A 103 -13.39 -5.51 -11.50
CA ASN A 103 -12.96 -4.62 -12.58
C ASN A 103 -14.04 -4.48 -13.67
N ASP A 104 -14.83 -5.53 -13.88
CA ASP A 104 -16.02 -5.51 -14.77
C ASP A 104 -17.21 -4.71 -14.21
N ILE A 105 -17.26 -4.50 -12.89
CA ILE A 105 -18.35 -3.83 -12.14
C ILE A 105 -17.98 -2.37 -11.79
N GLY A 106 -16.80 -1.94 -12.23
CA GLY A 106 -16.26 -0.59 -12.23
C GLY A 106 -16.78 0.37 -11.15
N LYS A 107 -16.11 0.29 -10.02
CA LYS A 107 -15.56 1.52 -9.49
C LYS A 107 -14.28 1.87 -10.24
N SER A 108 -13.92 3.15 -10.26
CA SER A 108 -12.60 3.58 -10.74
C SER A 108 -11.52 2.73 -10.05
N LYS A 109 -10.45 2.35 -10.76
CA LYS A 109 -9.26 1.68 -10.18
C LYS A 109 -8.81 2.29 -8.85
N LEU A 110 -9.06 3.59 -8.66
CA LEU A 110 -8.84 4.30 -7.39
C LEU A 110 -9.61 3.71 -6.20
N ALA A 111 -10.89 3.34 -6.37
CA ALA A 111 -11.69 2.78 -5.29
C ALA A 111 -11.23 1.37 -4.90
N GLU A 112 -10.85 0.55 -5.89
CA GLU A 112 -10.23 -0.77 -5.66
C GLU A 112 -8.94 -0.60 -4.85
N TYR A 113 -8.09 0.33 -5.27
CA TYR A 113 -6.85 0.65 -4.57
C TYR A 113 -7.09 1.11 -3.12
N VAL A 114 -8.08 1.97 -2.88
CA VAL A 114 -8.42 2.43 -1.53
C VAL A 114 -9.00 1.30 -0.67
N ILE A 115 -9.84 0.42 -1.23
CA ILE A 115 -10.35 -0.76 -0.52
C ILE A 115 -9.18 -1.68 -0.15
N HIS A 116 -8.27 -1.94 -1.09
CA HIS A 116 -7.06 -2.72 -0.84
C HIS A 116 -6.24 -2.13 0.31
N LYS A 117 -5.96 -0.82 0.29
CA LYS A 117 -5.26 -0.14 1.38
C LYS A 117 -5.91 -0.38 2.74
N LYS A 118 -7.24 -0.29 2.83
CA LYS A 118 -7.96 -0.55 4.08
C LYS A 118 -7.77 -1.99 4.57
N VAL A 119 -7.97 -2.96 3.68
CA VAL A 119 -7.81 -4.40 3.99
C VAL A 119 -6.39 -4.68 4.50
N ILE A 120 -5.37 -4.15 3.84
CA ILE A 120 -3.97 -4.33 4.25
C ILE A 120 -3.72 -3.74 5.65
N LEU A 121 -4.25 -2.55 5.98
CA LEU A 121 -4.10 -1.97 7.32
C LEU A 121 -4.81 -2.80 8.40
N ASP A 122 -5.99 -3.35 8.09
CA ASP A 122 -6.73 -4.21 9.01
C ASP A 122 -5.98 -5.53 9.25
N ILE A 123 -5.37 -6.11 8.21
CA ILE A 123 -4.49 -7.28 8.31
C ILE A 123 -3.26 -6.95 9.16
N PHE A 124 -2.60 -5.83 8.90
CA PHE A 124 -1.44 -5.39 9.68
C PHE A 124 -1.79 -5.28 11.16
N GLU A 125 -2.87 -4.55 11.49
CA GLU A 125 -3.30 -4.35 12.88
C GLU A 125 -3.66 -5.67 13.57
N LYS A 126 -4.25 -6.63 12.84
CA LYS A 126 -4.52 -7.95 13.39
C LYS A 126 -3.25 -8.74 13.69
N ASN A 127 -2.22 -8.63 12.86
CA ASN A 127 -0.93 -9.32 13.06
C ASN A 127 -0.07 -8.71 14.17
N LEU A 128 -0.41 -7.52 14.68
CA LEU A 128 0.20 -6.97 15.90
C LEU A 128 -0.37 -7.55 17.19
N LYS A 129 -1.52 -8.22 17.14
CA LYS A 129 -2.14 -8.84 18.30
C LYS A 129 -1.59 -10.25 18.51
N LYS A 130 -1.81 -10.77 19.71
CA LYS A 130 -1.54 -12.19 19.99
C LYS A 130 -2.49 -13.06 19.17
N ASP A 131 -1.98 -14.16 18.67
CA ASP A 131 -2.80 -15.23 18.08
C ASP A 131 -3.55 -16.03 19.16
N ASP A 132 -4.31 -17.04 18.74
CA ASP A 132 -5.09 -17.90 19.63
C ASP A 132 -4.21 -18.70 20.61
N ASP A 133 -2.93 -18.91 20.27
CA ASP A 133 -1.91 -19.52 21.13
C ASP A 133 -1.26 -18.50 22.09
N GLY A 134 -1.69 -17.25 22.06
CA GLY A 134 -1.17 -16.17 22.91
C GLY A 134 0.21 -15.63 22.49
N LYS A 135 0.68 -15.95 21.27
CA LYS A 135 1.98 -15.54 20.73
C LYS A 135 1.85 -14.36 19.78
N TYR A 136 2.85 -13.48 19.79
CA TYR A 136 2.99 -12.46 18.75
C TYR A 136 3.59 -13.07 17.49
N LYS A 137 3.16 -12.54 16.33
CA LYS A 137 3.75 -12.85 15.02
C LYS A 137 5.25 -12.57 14.98
N LEU A 138 5.91 -13.20 14.02
CA LEU A 138 7.34 -13.00 13.77
C LEU A 138 7.54 -11.71 12.95
N GLU A 139 8.76 -11.21 12.97
CA GLU A 139 9.18 -10.03 12.21
C GLU A 139 8.92 -10.19 10.71
N LYS A 140 9.29 -11.36 10.18
CA LYS A 140 9.05 -11.75 8.78
C LYS A 140 7.57 -11.62 8.37
N ASP A 141 6.63 -11.95 9.27
CA ASP A 141 5.20 -11.94 8.96
C ASP A 141 4.69 -10.50 8.80
N ILE A 142 5.28 -9.56 9.55
CA ILE A 142 4.97 -8.13 9.45
C ILE A 142 5.63 -7.50 8.22
N HIS A 143 6.89 -7.87 7.97
CA HIS A 143 7.64 -7.45 6.78
C HIS A 143 6.88 -7.86 5.51
N GLU A 144 6.44 -9.12 5.38
CA GLU A 144 5.72 -9.62 4.19
C GLU A 144 4.45 -8.84 3.84
N ILE A 145 3.78 -8.24 4.83
CA ILE A 145 2.61 -7.36 4.60
C ILE A 145 3.03 -6.08 3.87
N VAL A 146 4.21 -5.53 4.20
CA VAL A 146 4.76 -4.32 3.57
C VAL A 146 5.34 -4.65 2.20
N PHE A 147 6.16 -5.70 2.11
CA PHE A 147 6.81 -6.13 0.87
C PHE A 147 7.23 -7.61 0.95
N PRO A 148 7.12 -8.41 -0.14
CA PRO A 148 7.53 -9.82 -0.13
C PRO A 148 9.03 -10.04 0.12
N LEU A 149 9.38 -11.02 0.95
CA LEU A 149 10.78 -11.35 1.25
C LEU A 149 11.53 -11.92 0.06
N ARG A 150 12.85 -11.70 0.04
CA ARG A 150 13.80 -12.24 -0.96
C ARG A 150 13.37 -11.93 -2.38
N SER A 151 12.91 -10.71 -2.58
CA SER A 151 12.44 -10.22 -3.87
C SER A 151 12.86 -8.78 -4.08
N THR A 152 12.79 -8.34 -5.33
CA THR A 152 13.09 -6.97 -5.74
C THR A 152 11.82 -6.26 -6.24
N SER A 153 11.91 -4.94 -6.45
CA SER A 153 10.84 -4.17 -7.09
C SER A 153 10.46 -4.68 -8.48
N GLU A 154 11.38 -5.33 -9.19
CA GLU A 154 11.14 -5.90 -10.53
C GLU A 154 10.37 -7.23 -10.48
N ASP A 155 10.51 -7.98 -9.38
CA ASP A 155 9.81 -9.26 -9.18
C ASP A 155 8.36 -9.08 -8.71
N VAL A 156 8.05 -7.92 -8.11
CA VAL A 156 6.79 -7.68 -7.39
C VAL A 156 5.96 -6.61 -8.07
N ALA A 157 4.77 -7.01 -8.54
CA ALA A 157 3.79 -6.09 -9.12
C ALA A 157 3.49 -4.91 -8.18
N PHE A 158 3.40 -3.70 -8.75
CA PHE A 158 3.24 -2.43 -8.03
C PHE A 158 2.10 -2.45 -7.00
N GLU A 159 0.96 -3.05 -7.34
CA GLU A 159 -0.22 -3.13 -6.46
C GLU A 159 0.01 -3.97 -5.21
N ARG A 160 1.07 -4.79 -5.17
CA ARG A 160 1.46 -5.62 -4.02
C ARG A 160 2.53 -4.95 -3.15
N GLN A 161 3.02 -3.78 -3.53
CA GLN A 161 4.04 -3.03 -2.80
C GLN A 161 3.37 -2.05 -1.82
N ASN A 162 3.33 -2.41 -0.53
CA ASN A 162 2.61 -1.65 0.49
C ASN A 162 3.49 -0.64 1.24
N LEU A 163 4.51 -0.08 0.57
CA LEU A 163 5.46 0.87 1.17
C LEU A 163 4.79 2.15 1.68
N TRP A 164 3.64 2.52 1.10
CA TRP A 164 2.80 3.64 1.51
C TRP A 164 2.32 3.57 2.97
N ILE A 165 2.37 2.39 3.60
CA ILE A 165 2.13 2.21 5.03
C ILE A 165 3.17 3.00 5.85
N ILE A 166 4.43 3.00 5.41
CA ILE A 166 5.54 3.72 6.04
C ILE A 166 5.46 5.19 5.63
N ASP A 167 5.69 5.47 4.36
CA ASP A 167 5.59 6.80 3.76
C ASP A 167 5.18 6.66 2.28
N GLU A 168 4.21 7.46 1.83
CA GLU A 168 3.73 7.47 0.45
C GLU A 168 4.86 7.81 -0.54
N LYS A 169 5.90 8.52 -0.12
CA LYS A 169 7.06 8.84 -0.97
C LYS A 169 7.86 7.60 -1.38
N LEU A 170 7.87 6.56 -0.56
CA LEU A 170 8.62 5.33 -0.85
C LEU A 170 8.03 4.54 -2.02
N THR A 171 6.79 4.83 -2.42
CA THR A 171 6.18 4.26 -3.63
C THR A 171 6.89 4.70 -4.91
N TYR A 172 7.65 5.80 -4.89
CA TYR A 172 8.33 6.37 -6.05
C TYR A 172 9.84 6.09 -6.03
N HIS A 173 10.22 4.83 -5.90
CA HIS A 173 11.61 4.39 -5.95
C HIS A 173 12.04 3.99 -7.37
N GLN A 174 13.34 3.91 -7.59
CA GLN A 174 13.93 3.35 -8.80
C GLN A 174 14.17 1.85 -8.65
N TYR A 175 14.65 1.43 -7.47
CA TYR A 175 14.93 0.04 -7.16
C TYR A 175 14.68 -0.23 -5.68
N LEU A 176 14.20 -1.44 -5.37
CA LEU A 176 14.06 -1.93 -4.01
C LEU A 176 14.53 -3.39 -3.94
N ALA A 177 15.29 -3.72 -2.90
CA ALA A 177 15.63 -5.09 -2.52
C ALA A 177 15.11 -5.41 -1.11
N SER A 178 14.44 -6.55 -0.94
CA SER A 178 13.86 -7.00 0.32
C SER A 178 14.47 -8.32 0.80
N ASP A 179 15.05 -8.36 2.01
CA ASP A 179 15.75 -9.53 2.59
C ASP A 179 16.79 -10.14 1.62
N GLN A 180 17.47 -9.29 0.85
CA GLN A 180 18.53 -9.69 -0.08
C GLN A 180 19.91 -9.41 0.53
N PRO A 181 20.87 -10.32 0.37
CA PRO A 181 22.27 -10.04 0.67
C PRO A 181 22.79 -8.80 -0.07
N LEU A 182 23.58 -7.95 0.60
CA LEU A 182 24.17 -6.77 -0.04
C LEU A 182 25.10 -7.13 -1.21
N ASP A 183 25.76 -8.30 -1.16
CA ASP A 183 26.61 -8.84 -2.23
C ASP A 183 25.84 -9.34 -3.47
N THR A 184 24.51 -9.29 -3.45
CA THR A 184 23.63 -9.62 -4.59
C THR A 184 22.99 -8.41 -5.26
N LEU A 185 23.30 -7.19 -4.79
CA LEU A 185 22.74 -5.97 -5.38
C LEU A 185 23.26 -5.79 -6.81
N GLU A 186 22.34 -5.59 -7.73
CA GLU A 186 22.67 -5.21 -9.09
C GLU A 186 23.30 -3.81 -9.08
N ASP A 187 24.31 -3.61 -9.94
CA ASP A 187 25.06 -2.36 -10.09
C ASP A 187 25.90 -1.89 -8.89
N LEU A 188 25.90 -2.58 -7.74
CA LEU A 188 26.70 -2.19 -6.57
C LEU A 188 27.48 -3.37 -5.98
N GLU A 189 28.80 -3.37 -6.17
CA GLU A 189 29.70 -4.38 -5.60
C GLU A 189 29.96 -4.08 -4.11
N ILE A 190 29.45 -4.94 -3.24
CA ILE A 190 29.67 -4.91 -1.79
C ILE A 190 30.05 -6.32 -1.32
N ASP A 191 31.16 -6.45 -0.59
CA ASP A 191 31.55 -7.72 0.03
C ASP A 191 30.84 -7.89 1.40
N SER A 192 29.54 -8.20 1.38
CA SER A 192 28.77 -8.44 2.60
C SER A 192 27.51 -9.29 2.36
N THR A 193 27.39 -10.38 3.11
CA THR A 193 26.21 -11.27 3.09
C THR A 193 25.05 -10.82 3.98
N GLU A 194 25.22 -9.70 4.69
CA GLU A 194 24.16 -9.11 5.50
C GLU A 194 22.96 -8.66 4.65
N ARG A 195 21.78 -8.70 5.27
CA ARG A 195 20.50 -8.50 4.60
C ARG A 195 19.71 -7.43 5.34
N PRO A 196 19.62 -6.20 4.81
CA PRO A 196 18.63 -5.24 5.26
C PRO A 196 17.23 -5.79 4.99
N ASP A 197 16.25 -5.45 5.84
CA ASP A 197 14.87 -5.83 5.59
C ASP A 197 14.38 -5.20 4.28
N LEU A 198 14.45 -3.86 4.15
CA LEU A 198 14.26 -3.19 2.86
C LEU A 198 15.42 -2.23 2.60
N LEU A 199 15.97 -2.30 1.39
CA LEU A 199 16.91 -1.35 0.85
C LEU A 199 16.30 -0.72 -0.40
N ILE A 200 16.12 0.60 -0.40
CA ILE A 200 15.37 1.33 -1.42
C ILE A 200 16.25 2.44 -1.99
N PHE A 201 16.39 2.49 -3.31
CA PHE A 201 17.09 3.54 -4.03
C PHE A 201 16.07 4.44 -4.71
N ASN A 202 16.06 5.73 -4.34
CA ASN A 202 15.09 6.68 -4.87
C ASN A 202 15.57 7.29 -6.19
N ASN A 203 14.59 7.62 -7.05
CA ASN A 203 14.83 8.30 -8.32
C ASN A 203 15.61 9.62 -8.12
N PRO A 204 16.56 9.96 -9.02
CA PRO A 204 17.15 11.29 -9.08
C PRO A 204 16.04 12.36 -9.15
N ILE A 205 16.06 13.35 -8.26
CA ILE A 205 15.13 14.48 -8.37
C ILE A 205 15.60 15.36 -9.53
N ALA A 206 14.69 15.77 -10.40
CA ALA A 206 14.96 16.54 -11.64
C ALA A 206 15.68 17.91 -11.46
N PHE A 207 16.09 18.27 -10.25
CA PHE A 207 16.84 19.48 -9.92
C PHE A 207 18.31 19.22 -9.53
N VAL A 208 18.77 17.96 -9.61
CA VAL A 208 20.19 17.63 -9.49
C VAL A 208 20.84 17.86 -10.87
N GLU A 209 21.47 19.02 -11.04
CA GLU A 209 22.35 19.24 -12.20
C GLU A 209 23.59 18.37 -12.05
N GLY A 210 23.67 17.31 -12.86
CA GLY A 210 24.80 16.39 -12.93
C GLY A 210 24.35 15.04 -13.48
N GLU A 211 24.76 14.70 -14.70
CA GLU A 211 24.43 13.43 -15.38
C GLU A 211 25.07 12.19 -14.71
N GLU A 212 25.73 12.34 -13.55
CA GLU A 212 26.63 11.35 -12.94
C GLU A 212 26.07 10.61 -11.71
N GLN A 213 24.91 10.98 -11.16
CA GLN A 213 24.37 10.30 -9.97
C GLN A 213 23.24 9.33 -10.31
N PRO A 214 23.41 8.01 -10.06
CA PRO A 214 22.36 7.04 -10.35
C PRO A 214 21.14 7.21 -9.42
N TYR A 215 21.30 7.74 -8.19
CA TYR A 215 20.25 7.81 -7.17
C TYR A 215 20.27 9.12 -6.37
N SER A 216 19.10 9.64 -5.95
CA SER A 216 19.02 10.86 -5.11
C SER A 216 19.20 10.62 -3.62
N SER A 217 18.87 9.42 -3.16
CA SER A 217 18.92 9.02 -1.76
C SER A 217 18.75 7.51 -1.63
N VAL A 218 19.21 6.98 -0.50
CA VAL A 218 19.04 5.57 -0.14
C VAL A 218 18.20 5.48 1.13
N VAL A 219 17.19 4.62 1.14
CA VAL A 219 16.34 4.36 2.31
C VAL A 219 16.57 2.95 2.80
N ILE A 220 16.73 2.80 4.11
CA ILE A 220 16.78 1.50 4.79
C ILE A 220 15.56 1.41 5.70
N VAL A 221 14.81 0.32 5.60
CA VAL A 221 13.77 -0.01 6.58
C VAL A 221 14.22 -1.23 7.34
N GLU A 222 14.08 -1.18 8.66
CA GLU A 222 14.39 -2.28 9.58
C GLU A 222 13.17 -2.53 10.48
N PHE A 223 12.59 -3.73 10.39
CA PHE A 223 11.51 -4.15 11.26
C PHE A 223 12.06 -4.83 12.50
N LYS A 224 11.34 -4.73 13.62
CA LYS A 224 11.54 -5.65 14.75
C LYS A 224 10.27 -6.37 15.08
N ARG A 225 10.39 -7.60 15.56
CA ARG A 225 9.24 -8.37 16.08
C ARG A 225 8.34 -7.55 17.03
N PRO A 226 7.01 -7.56 16.86
CA PRO A 226 6.07 -6.93 17.77
C PRO A 226 6.27 -7.40 19.23
N MET A 227 6.18 -6.45 20.16
CA MET A 227 6.34 -6.62 21.60
C MET A 227 7.62 -7.35 22.00
N ARG A 228 8.69 -7.22 21.20
CA ARG A 228 10.03 -7.73 21.54
C ARG A 228 10.56 -7.00 22.77
N GLY A 229 10.44 -7.64 23.94
CA GLY A 229 10.86 -7.05 25.21
C GLY A 229 12.35 -7.26 25.55
N ARG A 230 13.07 -8.10 24.81
CA ARG A 230 14.48 -8.41 25.07
C ARG A 230 15.32 -8.09 23.83
N TYR A 231 16.29 -7.22 24.03
CA TYR A 231 17.35 -6.92 23.08
C TYR A 231 18.68 -7.13 23.80
N LYS A 232 19.58 -7.89 23.19
CA LYS A 232 21.00 -7.82 23.58
C LYS A 232 21.58 -6.50 23.09
N ASP A 233 22.70 -6.05 23.65
CA ASP A 233 23.32 -4.79 23.24
C ASP A 233 23.79 -4.82 21.78
N ASN A 234 24.17 -5.99 21.28
CA ASN A 234 24.50 -6.21 19.87
C ASN A 234 23.27 -6.36 18.95
N GLU A 235 22.06 -6.19 19.46
CA GLU A 235 20.80 -6.20 18.70
C GLU A 235 20.15 -4.81 18.65
N ASN A 236 20.92 -3.75 18.89
CA ASN A 236 20.45 -2.38 18.74
C ASN A 236 20.11 -2.09 17.27
N PRO A 237 18.83 -1.82 16.93
CA PRO A 237 18.43 -1.57 15.55
C PRO A 237 19.09 -0.33 14.93
N ILE A 238 19.44 0.68 15.75
CA ILE A 238 20.12 1.88 15.28
C ILE A 238 21.53 1.53 14.79
N THR A 239 22.26 0.73 15.57
CA THR A 239 23.60 0.26 15.20
C THR A 239 23.54 -0.60 13.95
N GLN A 240 22.57 -1.53 13.87
CA GLN A 240 22.38 -2.40 12.70
C GLN A 240 22.16 -1.60 11.40
N VAL A 241 21.26 -0.60 11.43
CA VAL A 241 21.05 0.30 10.29
C VAL A 241 22.33 1.05 9.92
N TYR A 242 23.05 1.59 10.91
CA TYR A 242 24.32 2.30 10.63
C TYR A 242 25.39 1.38 10.04
N ASP A 243 25.44 0.11 10.43
CA ASP A 243 26.37 -0.87 9.87
C ASP A 243 26.03 -1.18 8.40
N TYR A 244 24.76 -1.33 8.05
CA TYR A 244 24.35 -1.43 6.65
C TYR A 244 24.78 -0.21 5.84
N ILE A 245 24.55 1.01 6.36
CA ILE A 245 24.92 2.26 5.67
C ILE A 245 26.42 2.33 5.44
N ARG A 246 27.25 1.96 6.42
CA ARG A 246 28.71 1.94 6.27
C ARG A 246 29.15 0.99 5.16
N LYS A 247 28.54 -0.18 5.07
CA LYS A 247 28.83 -1.18 4.03
C LYS A 247 28.40 -0.72 2.66
N ILE A 248 27.20 -0.15 2.55
CA ILE A 248 26.71 0.43 1.30
C ILE A 248 27.66 1.56 0.85
N LYS A 249 28.05 2.46 1.75
CA LYS A 249 29.01 3.53 1.44
C LYS A 249 30.40 3.02 1.04
N SER A 250 30.79 1.81 1.46
CA SER A 250 32.04 1.19 1.01
C SER A 250 31.93 0.49 -0.35
N GLY A 251 30.72 0.36 -0.90
CA GLY A 251 30.48 -0.27 -2.19
C GLY A 251 30.92 0.58 -3.38
N SER A 252 31.22 -0.11 -4.48
CA SER A 252 31.60 0.49 -5.77
C SER A 252 30.66 0.02 -6.88
N PHE A 253 30.35 0.89 -7.83
CA PHE A 253 29.57 0.60 -9.03
C PHE A 253 30.42 0.81 -10.29
N VAL A 254 30.02 0.22 -11.41
CA VAL A 254 30.68 0.45 -12.70
C VAL A 254 29.90 1.54 -13.47
N ASP A 255 30.55 2.62 -13.84
CA ASP A 255 29.94 3.70 -14.62
C ASP A 255 29.73 3.33 -16.10
N ARG A 256 29.09 4.22 -16.87
CA ARG A 256 28.82 4.01 -18.31
C ARG A 256 30.09 3.85 -19.16
N GLU A 257 31.24 4.30 -18.65
CA GLU A 257 32.54 4.17 -19.30
C GLU A 257 33.28 2.89 -18.87
N GLY A 258 32.68 2.05 -18.02
CA GLY A 258 33.25 0.80 -17.54
C GLY A 258 34.23 0.97 -16.37
N ARG A 259 34.21 2.11 -15.68
CA ARG A 259 35.10 2.37 -14.54
C ARG A 259 34.42 2.12 -13.21
N LEU A 260 35.17 1.57 -12.24
CA LEU A 260 34.72 1.47 -10.86
C LEU A 260 34.69 2.87 -10.19
N VAL A 261 33.52 3.23 -9.67
CA VAL A 261 33.23 4.49 -8.98
C VAL A 261 32.57 4.16 -7.63
N ASN A 262 32.94 4.86 -6.57
CA ASN A 262 32.28 4.68 -5.26
C ASN A 262 30.98 5.48 -5.20
N LEU A 263 30.04 5.04 -4.36
CA LEU A 263 28.87 5.87 -4.06
C LEU A 263 29.31 7.26 -3.55
N PRO A 264 28.79 8.36 -4.12
CA PRO A 264 29.14 9.70 -3.69
C PRO A 264 28.94 9.88 -2.18
N GLU A 265 29.95 10.41 -1.48
CA GLU A 265 29.94 10.54 -0.01
C GLU A 265 28.74 11.34 0.54
N HIS A 266 28.23 12.26 -0.27
CA HIS A 266 27.16 13.19 0.06
C HIS A 266 25.75 12.65 -0.20
N ILE A 267 25.59 11.42 -0.70
CA ILE A 267 24.26 10.82 -0.84
C ILE A 267 23.59 10.76 0.54
N PRO A 268 22.37 11.33 0.67
CA PRO A 268 21.63 11.27 1.92
C PRO A 268 21.00 9.89 2.11
N PHE A 269 21.07 9.40 3.34
CA PHE A 269 20.40 8.19 3.77
C PHE A 269 19.20 8.52 4.65
N TYR A 270 18.12 7.76 4.50
CA TYR A 270 16.97 7.79 5.39
C TYR A 270 16.80 6.40 5.99
N ALA A 271 16.50 6.31 7.28
CA ALA A 271 16.24 5.01 7.90
C ALA A 271 14.95 5.01 8.71
N TYR A 272 14.14 3.98 8.51
CA TYR A 272 12.94 3.72 9.29
C TYR A 272 13.14 2.46 10.12
N ILE A 273 13.16 2.61 11.44
CA ILE A 273 13.17 1.50 12.38
C ILE A 273 11.76 1.32 12.91
N ILE A 274 11.12 0.20 12.57
CA ILE A 274 9.71 -0.05 12.90
C ILE A 274 9.63 -1.07 14.03
N CYS A 275 9.32 -0.61 15.24
CA CYS A 275 9.30 -1.45 16.43
C CYS A 275 8.50 -0.85 17.59
N ASP A 276 8.02 -1.68 18.52
CA ASP A 276 7.40 -1.17 19.75
C ASP A 276 8.43 -0.47 20.66
N LEU A 277 8.03 0.68 21.22
CA LEU A 277 8.87 1.52 22.06
C LEU A 277 9.02 0.98 23.48
N THR A 278 9.69 -0.16 23.61
CA THR A 278 10.09 -0.73 24.90
C THR A 278 11.09 0.16 25.63
N PRO A 279 11.26 0.03 26.95
CA PRO A 279 12.28 0.79 27.69
C PRO A 279 13.68 0.68 27.09
N LYS A 280 14.03 -0.48 26.52
CA LYS A 280 15.33 -0.71 25.89
C LYS A 280 15.49 0.07 24.57
N ILE A 281 14.45 0.10 23.72
CA ILE A 281 14.45 0.91 22.49
C ILE A 281 14.54 2.41 22.81
N LYS A 282 13.83 2.87 23.85
CA LYS A 282 13.92 4.26 24.33
C LYS A 282 15.34 4.60 24.79
N GLY A 283 15.97 3.73 25.58
CA GLY A 283 17.37 3.89 26.00
C GLY A 283 18.32 3.96 24.81
N PHE A 284 18.17 3.09 23.80
CA PHE A 284 18.98 3.17 22.59
C PHE A 284 18.80 4.49 21.82
N ALA A 285 17.58 5.01 21.75
CA ALA A 285 17.30 6.30 21.11
C ALA A 285 17.94 7.47 21.89
N GLU A 286 17.84 7.44 23.22
CA GLU A 286 18.47 8.43 24.12
C GLU A 286 19.99 8.42 24.00
N ASP A 287 20.61 7.23 24.02
CA ASP A 287 22.06 7.05 23.83
C ASP A 287 22.53 7.57 22.46
N ALA A 288 21.67 7.46 21.44
CA ALA A 288 21.90 8.00 20.10
C ALA A 288 21.55 9.50 19.96
N THR A 289 21.16 10.17 21.05
CA THR A 289 20.73 11.58 21.09
C THR A 289 19.54 11.89 20.17
N TYR A 290 18.64 10.93 19.98
CA TYR A 290 17.42 11.12 19.22
C TYR A 290 16.34 11.79 20.06
N TYR A 291 15.48 12.55 19.39
CA TYR A 291 14.40 13.30 20.01
C TYR A 291 13.07 12.54 19.86
N PRO A 292 12.22 12.51 20.89
CA PRO A 292 10.90 11.90 20.77
C PRO A 292 10.03 12.72 19.80
N THR A 293 9.16 12.04 19.05
CA THR A 293 8.12 12.71 18.26
C THR A 293 7.10 13.40 19.18
N PRO A 294 6.39 14.45 18.73
CA PRO A 294 5.43 15.17 19.58
C PRO A 294 4.30 14.32 20.18
N ASP A 295 3.91 13.24 19.49
CA ASP A 295 2.92 12.28 19.95
C ASP A 295 3.49 11.21 20.90
N LEU A 296 4.81 11.23 21.15
CA LEU A 296 5.57 10.26 21.94
C LEU A 296 5.47 8.82 21.42
N GLN A 297 5.07 8.64 20.16
CA GLN A 297 4.93 7.33 19.53
C GLN A 297 6.09 6.99 18.57
N GLY A 298 7.17 7.77 18.61
CA GLY A 298 8.40 7.54 17.88
C GLY A 298 9.56 8.39 18.38
N TYR A 299 10.70 8.24 17.72
CA TYR A 299 11.89 9.08 17.88
C TYR A 299 12.44 9.45 16.51
N PHE A 300 13.20 10.53 16.42
CA PHE A 300 13.92 10.90 15.21
C PHE A 300 15.28 11.52 15.54
N GLY A 301 16.22 11.42 14.62
CA GLY A 301 17.53 12.04 14.76
C GLY A 301 18.32 12.04 13.46
N TYR A 302 19.45 12.75 13.47
CA TYR A 302 20.32 12.85 12.31
C TYR A 302 21.77 12.52 12.69
N ASN A 303 22.39 11.62 11.94
CA ASN A 303 23.80 11.31 12.05
C ASN A 303 24.58 12.06 10.95
N PRO A 304 25.32 13.12 11.30
CA PRO A 304 26.04 13.93 10.31
C PRO A 304 27.20 13.17 9.66
N ARG A 305 27.83 12.21 10.36
CA ARG A 305 28.96 11.45 9.82
C ARG A 305 28.52 10.44 8.76
N LEU A 306 27.31 9.89 8.92
CA LEU A 306 26.73 8.98 7.95
C LEU A 306 25.81 9.68 6.94
N ASN A 307 25.56 10.98 7.11
CA ASN A 307 24.57 11.74 6.35
C ASN A 307 23.19 11.06 6.38
N THR A 308 22.76 10.67 7.58
CA THR A 308 21.59 9.78 7.75
C THR A 308 20.55 10.41 8.66
N TYR A 309 19.33 10.57 8.16
CA TYR A 309 18.17 10.84 8.99
C TYR A 309 17.50 9.53 9.40
N VAL A 310 17.17 9.37 10.68
CA VAL A 310 16.59 8.14 11.22
C VAL A 310 15.29 8.45 11.94
N GLU A 311 14.25 7.67 11.68
CA GLU A 311 13.02 7.64 12.45
C GLU A 311 12.79 6.26 13.05
N ILE A 312 12.50 6.23 14.35
CA ILE A 312 11.98 5.05 15.04
C ILE A 312 10.47 5.24 15.17
N LEU A 313 9.69 4.37 14.54
CA LEU A 313 8.24 4.43 14.54
C LEU A 313 7.65 3.24 15.28
N SER A 314 6.78 3.51 16.26
CA SER A 314 5.96 2.43 16.82
C SER A 314 5.01 1.86 15.78
N PHE A 315 4.72 0.56 15.87
CA PHE A 315 3.70 -0.06 15.03
C PHE A 315 2.34 0.65 15.14
N THR A 316 2.01 1.13 16.35
CA THR A 316 0.80 1.91 16.59
C THR A 316 0.82 3.23 15.82
N LYS A 317 1.94 3.97 15.85
CA LYS A 317 2.11 5.21 15.08
C LYS A 317 1.97 4.96 13.59
N LEU A 318 2.70 3.97 13.09
CA LEU A 318 2.73 3.59 11.67
C LEU A 318 1.31 3.38 11.12
N ILE A 319 0.53 2.52 11.78
CA ILE A 319 -0.84 2.22 11.36
C ILE A 319 -1.76 3.43 11.51
N ASN A 320 -1.67 4.16 12.62
CA ASN A 320 -2.52 5.32 12.86
C ASN A 320 -2.30 6.42 11.83
N ASP A 321 -1.03 6.69 11.49
CA ASP A 321 -0.69 7.70 10.51
C ASP A 321 -1.14 7.26 9.10
N ALA A 322 -0.92 5.99 8.73
CA ALA A 322 -1.43 5.44 7.47
C ALA A 322 -2.97 5.49 7.37
N LYS A 323 -3.68 5.14 8.45
CA LYS A 323 -5.15 5.25 8.54
C LYS A 323 -5.60 6.71 8.40
N ARG A 324 -4.94 7.66 9.07
CA ARG A 324 -5.26 9.10 8.97
C ARG A 324 -5.06 9.63 7.56
N ARG A 325 -3.94 9.30 6.90
CA ARG A 325 -3.65 9.70 5.51
C ARG A 325 -4.75 9.24 4.56
N ASN A 326 -5.30 8.04 4.77
CA ASN A 326 -6.32 7.44 3.90
C ASN A 326 -7.77 7.67 4.36
N ASN A 327 -8.00 8.28 5.52
CA ASN A 327 -9.32 8.39 6.15
C ASN A 327 -10.36 9.09 5.27
N VAL A 328 -9.96 10.15 4.57
CA VAL A 328 -10.87 10.87 3.66
C VAL A 328 -11.33 9.95 2.53
N LEU A 329 -10.44 9.12 2.00
CA LEU A 329 -10.75 8.17 0.93
C LEU A 329 -11.65 7.04 1.44
N PHE A 330 -11.39 6.52 2.64
CA PHE A 330 -12.25 5.52 3.29
C PHE A 330 -13.67 6.05 3.51
N LYS A 331 -13.80 7.28 4.02
CA LYS A 331 -15.10 7.95 4.20
C LYS A 331 -15.85 8.13 2.88
N LYS A 332 -15.17 8.54 1.80
CA LYS A 332 -15.77 8.69 0.47
C LYS A 332 -16.29 7.38 -0.12
N LEU A 333 -15.79 6.24 0.35
CA LEU A 333 -16.24 4.91 -0.07
C LEU A 333 -17.16 4.22 0.95
N ASN A 334 -17.58 4.93 2.00
CA ASN A 334 -18.43 4.42 3.08
C ASN A 334 -17.84 3.18 3.81
N LEU A 335 -16.50 3.14 3.94
CA LEU A 335 -15.74 2.03 4.53
C LEU A 335 -15.40 2.22 6.01
#